data_AF-X0QQ93-F1
#
_entry.id   AF-X0QQ93-F1
#
_cell.length_a   1.000
_cell.length_b   1.000
_cell.length_c   1.000
_cell.angle_alpha   90.00
_cell.angle_beta   90.00
_cell.angle_gamma   90.00
#
_symmetry.space_group_name_H-M   'P 1'
#
loop_
_entity.id
_entity.type
_entity.pdbx_description
1 polymer ?
#
loop_
_entity_poly.entity_id
_entity_poly.type
_entity_poly.pdbx_seq_one_letter_code
_entity_poly.pdbx_strand_id
1 'polypeptide(L)'
;MSNIYTEPAQAAQTSVTAGSVFNNEKQPSSAETENETQAPTQSIEPNALILAEALSDKTIGWKIHNCKITKKTVTQDLPLPFLYHYDSLNDAIKQANPLTPALLSQFNTPMSAHEAAKLIGINEALITSPWHVKIVGSLVVFSEALQLAVRLHWTNTGKDTQQLYTQNEADAITAAFKDWQFFWSYRCTLQKANLNQYRTSRQATLRIEANADYQCLPATHALVVIAKLEADKIELPWFEAAIVERVE
;
A
#
# COMPACT_ATOMS: atom_id res chain seq x y z
N MET A 1 0.06 27.53 -51.83
CA MET A 1 -0.59 26.60 -50.90
C MET A 1 -0.73 27.31 -49.57
N SER A 2 -1.97 27.62 -49.24
CA SER A 2 -2.41 28.52 -48.17
C SER A 2 -2.44 27.80 -46.82
N ASN A 3 -2.05 28.50 -45.75
CA ASN A 3 -2.96 28.86 -44.65
C ASN A 3 -2.17 29.55 -43.52
N ILE A 4 -2.26 30.87 -43.49
CA ILE A 4 -2.11 31.70 -42.30
C ILE A 4 -3.55 31.92 -41.81
N TYR A 5 -3.85 31.53 -40.58
CA TYR A 5 -5.12 31.87 -39.95
C TYR A 5 -4.85 32.75 -38.74
N THR A 6 -5.30 34.00 -38.86
CA THR A 6 -5.35 35.02 -37.81
C THR A 6 -6.80 35.14 -37.35
N GLU A 7 -6.98 35.28 -36.04
CA GLU A 7 -8.23 35.50 -35.31
C GLU A 7 -9.00 36.74 -35.82
N PRO A 8 -10.34 36.77 -35.62
CA PRO A 8 -10.91 37.99 -35.09
C PRO A 8 -11.99 37.76 -34.01
N ALA A 9 -11.95 38.64 -33.01
CA ALA A 9 -13.06 38.93 -32.11
C ALA A 9 -14.17 39.73 -32.81
N GLN A 10 -15.44 39.51 -32.45
CA GLN A 10 -16.40 40.60 -32.20
C GLN A 10 -17.73 40.12 -31.60
N ALA A 11 -18.19 40.91 -30.63
CA ALA A 11 -19.53 40.94 -30.08
C ALA A 11 -20.51 41.64 -31.04
N ALA A 12 -21.81 41.33 -30.95
CA ALA A 12 -22.87 42.30 -31.21
C ALA A 12 -24.21 41.89 -30.57
N GLN A 13 -24.85 42.88 -29.96
CA GLN A 13 -26.17 42.90 -29.35
C GLN A 13 -27.27 42.99 -30.41
N THR A 14 -28.52 42.67 -30.04
CA THR A 14 -29.68 43.51 -30.39
C THR A 14 -30.85 43.23 -29.44
N SER A 15 -31.38 44.32 -28.89
CA SER A 15 -32.57 44.42 -28.05
C SER A 15 -33.73 44.96 -28.89
N VAL A 16 -34.98 44.52 -28.70
CA VAL A 16 -36.16 45.40 -28.56
C VAL A 16 -37.39 44.66 -28.03
N THR A 17 -38.22 45.42 -27.31
CA THR A 17 -39.25 45.04 -26.33
C THR A 17 -40.66 45.45 -26.81
N ALA A 18 -41.70 44.71 -26.42
CA ALA A 18 -43.09 45.16 -26.16
C ALA A 18 -43.81 44.05 -25.36
N GLY A 19 -44.23 44.21 -24.10
CA GLY A 19 -45.37 44.99 -23.57
C GLY A 19 -46.68 44.16 -23.74
N SER A 20 -47.56 43.85 -22.77
CA SER A 20 -47.96 44.52 -21.52
C SER A 20 -48.81 43.57 -20.62
N VAL A 21 -48.62 43.76 -19.32
CA VAL A 21 -49.37 43.46 -18.07
C VAL A 21 -50.88 43.16 -18.16
N PHE A 22 -51.37 42.16 -17.38
CA PHE A 22 -52.49 42.28 -16.41
C PHE A 22 -52.57 41.07 -15.43
N ASN A 23 -52.75 41.39 -14.14
CA ASN A 23 -52.84 40.52 -12.95
C ASN A 23 -54.09 39.60 -12.91
N ASN A 24 -54.01 38.47 -12.19
CA ASN A 24 -54.90 38.21 -11.04
C ASN A 24 -54.47 37.03 -10.14
N GLU A 25 -54.85 37.18 -8.88
CA GLU A 25 -54.42 36.52 -7.64
C GLU A 25 -54.91 35.08 -7.42
N LYS A 26 -54.13 34.27 -6.68
CA LYS A 26 -54.60 33.55 -5.46
C LYS A 26 -53.44 32.90 -4.66
N GLN A 27 -53.25 33.36 -3.41
CA GLN A 27 -52.60 32.63 -2.30
C GLN A 27 -53.71 32.00 -1.41
N PRO A 28 -53.43 31.27 -0.31
CA PRO A 28 -52.25 30.50 0.15
C PRO A 28 -52.63 29.06 0.61
N SER A 29 -51.66 28.20 0.92
CA SER A 29 -51.69 27.43 2.18
C SER A 29 -50.33 26.79 2.47
N SER A 30 -49.78 27.20 3.60
CA SER A 30 -48.56 26.72 4.24
C SER A 30 -48.75 25.31 4.81
N ALA A 31 -47.71 24.48 4.72
CA ALA A 31 -47.33 23.53 5.75
C ALA A 31 -45.86 23.18 5.52
N GLU A 32 -45.00 23.87 6.27
CA GLU A 32 -43.64 23.44 6.53
C GLU A 32 -43.72 22.08 7.23
N THR A 33 -42.98 21.10 6.73
CA THR A 33 -42.56 19.97 7.55
C THR A 33 -41.09 19.75 7.23
N GLU A 34 -40.27 20.29 8.12
CA GLU A 34 -38.89 19.87 8.33
C GLU A 34 -38.90 18.35 8.46
N ASN A 35 -38.38 17.65 7.46
CA ASN A 35 -37.99 16.26 7.63
C ASN A 35 -36.47 16.22 7.52
N GLU A 36 -35.88 16.08 8.70
CA GLU A 36 -34.49 15.71 8.94
C GLU A 36 -34.01 14.73 7.87
N THR A 37 -32.95 15.13 7.16
CA THR A 37 -32.19 14.21 6.29
C THR A 37 -31.47 13.22 7.20
N GLN A 38 -32.19 12.19 7.64
CA GLN A 38 -31.59 11.00 8.23
C GLN A 38 -30.77 10.32 7.12
N ALA A 39 -29.46 10.22 7.34
CA ALA A 39 -28.59 9.41 6.52
C ALA A 39 -29.16 7.97 6.46
N PRO A 40 -29.21 7.31 5.28
CA PRO A 40 -29.79 6.00 5.18
C PRO A 40 -28.96 5.01 6.00
N THR A 41 -29.54 4.50 7.08
CA THR A 41 -29.01 3.37 7.85
C THR A 41 -29.00 2.15 6.93
N GLN A 42 -27.81 1.76 6.47
CA GLN A 42 -27.65 0.61 5.58
C GLN A 42 -28.02 -0.67 6.33
N SER A 43 -29.11 -1.32 5.92
CA SER A 43 -29.46 -2.66 6.40
C SER A 43 -28.50 -3.68 5.80
N ILE A 44 -27.63 -4.24 6.63
CA ILE A 44 -26.85 -5.44 6.29
C ILE A 44 -27.85 -6.59 6.10
N GLU A 45 -27.70 -7.41 5.05
CA GLU A 45 -28.57 -8.58 4.88
C GLU A 45 -28.35 -9.54 6.07
N PRO A 46 -29.36 -10.29 6.54
CA PRO A 46 -29.29 -11.05 7.80
C PRO A 46 -28.19 -12.11 7.94
N ASN A 47 -27.31 -12.30 6.95
CA ASN A 47 -26.18 -13.25 6.96
C ASN A 47 -24.94 -12.69 6.24
N ALA A 48 -24.79 -11.38 6.18
CA ALA A 48 -23.74 -10.71 5.45
C ALA A 48 -22.61 -10.25 6.40
N LEU A 49 -21.34 -10.41 5.99
CA LEU A 49 -20.18 -10.13 6.84
C LEU A 49 -19.16 -9.27 6.10
N ILE A 50 -18.75 -8.18 6.74
CA ILE A 50 -17.65 -7.34 6.27
C ILE A 50 -16.35 -8.06 6.58
N LEU A 51 -15.69 -8.65 5.57
CA LEU A 51 -14.44 -9.40 5.74
C LEU A 51 -13.37 -8.63 6.51
N ALA A 52 -13.24 -7.33 6.26
CA ALA A 52 -12.27 -6.46 6.93
C ALA A 52 -12.55 -6.35 8.44
N GLU A 53 -13.82 -6.28 8.84
CA GLU A 53 -14.21 -6.25 10.26
C GLU A 53 -14.05 -7.63 10.88
N ALA A 54 -14.44 -8.68 10.15
CA ALA A 54 -14.36 -10.06 10.63
C ALA A 54 -12.94 -10.52 10.94
N LEU A 55 -11.95 -10.08 10.15
CA LEU A 55 -10.54 -10.42 10.36
C LEU A 55 -9.95 -9.73 11.59
N SER A 56 -10.52 -8.59 11.99
CA SER A 56 -10.11 -7.85 13.19
C SER A 56 -10.95 -8.19 14.43
N ASP A 57 -12.05 -8.92 14.25
CA ASP A 57 -12.96 -9.29 15.32
C ASP A 57 -12.37 -10.42 16.18
N LYS A 58 -12.04 -10.08 17.44
CA LYS A 58 -11.48 -11.00 18.43
C LYS A 58 -12.47 -12.07 18.89
N THR A 59 -13.76 -11.92 18.61
CA THR A 59 -14.78 -12.93 18.91
C THR A 59 -14.81 -14.05 17.88
N ILE A 60 -14.26 -13.82 16.68
CA ILE A 60 -14.14 -14.85 15.64
C ILE A 60 -12.86 -15.66 15.88
N GLY A 61 -13.02 -16.97 16.05
CA GLY A 61 -11.93 -17.91 16.24
C GLY A 61 -11.13 -18.15 14.96
N TRP A 62 -10.17 -17.27 14.66
CA TRP A 62 -9.21 -17.45 13.57
C TRP A 62 -8.05 -18.35 13.99
N LYS A 63 -7.68 -19.30 13.14
CA LYS A 63 -6.51 -20.16 13.31
C LYS A 63 -5.57 -19.99 12.12
N ILE A 64 -4.27 -19.95 12.39
CA ILE A 64 -3.26 -19.94 11.33
C ILE A 64 -3.12 -21.36 10.79
N HIS A 65 -3.50 -21.54 9.53
CA HIS A 65 -3.40 -22.82 8.86
C HIS A 65 -2.01 -23.02 8.26
N ASN A 66 -1.41 -21.95 7.72
CA ASN A 66 -0.11 -22.04 7.06
C ASN A 66 0.59 -20.68 7.02
N CYS A 67 1.90 -20.65 7.27
CA CYS A 67 2.78 -19.49 7.06
C CYS A 67 3.99 -19.93 6.25
N LYS A 68 4.30 -19.24 5.14
CA LYS A 68 5.43 -19.58 4.26
C LYS A 68 6.15 -18.34 3.78
N ILE A 69 7.48 -18.38 3.81
CA ILE A 69 8.33 -17.46 3.07
C ILE A 69 8.36 -17.90 1.60
N THR A 70 8.06 -16.97 0.70
CA THR A 70 8.06 -17.21 -0.76
C THR A 70 9.30 -16.62 -1.43
N LYS A 71 9.90 -15.59 -0.84
CA LYS A 71 11.15 -14.98 -1.28
C LYS A 71 11.94 -14.50 -0.07
N LYS A 72 13.23 -14.84 0.01
CA LYS A 72 14.19 -14.31 0.99
C LYS A 72 15.47 -13.93 0.26
N THR A 73 15.86 -12.68 0.37
CA THR A 73 17.12 -12.14 -0.13
C THR A 73 17.73 -11.34 1.00
N VAL A 74 18.95 -11.70 1.39
CA VAL A 74 19.74 -11.01 2.39
C VAL A 74 21.18 -11.04 1.90
N THR A 75 21.71 -9.89 1.48
CA THR A 75 23.05 -9.80 0.86
C THR A 75 23.64 -8.41 1.02
N GLN A 76 24.97 -8.30 1.04
CA GLN A 76 25.69 -7.03 0.97
C GLN A 76 26.27 -6.76 -0.43
N ASP A 77 26.10 -7.69 -1.38
CA ASP A 77 26.79 -7.69 -2.66
C ASP A 77 26.07 -6.87 -3.74
N LEU A 78 24.93 -6.25 -3.41
CA LEU A 78 24.15 -5.49 -4.38
C LEU A 78 24.87 -4.17 -4.70
N PRO A 79 25.11 -3.85 -5.99
CA PRO A 79 25.75 -2.60 -6.38
C PRO A 79 24.95 -1.38 -5.92
N LEU A 80 25.66 -0.39 -5.39
CA LEU A 80 25.11 0.90 -4.97
C LEU A 80 25.72 2.02 -5.80
N PRO A 81 24.96 3.11 -6.05
CA PRO A 81 25.54 4.31 -6.63
C PRO A 81 26.73 4.78 -5.80
N PHE A 82 27.81 5.22 -6.46
CA PHE A 82 29.03 5.73 -5.82
C PHE A 82 28.76 6.69 -4.67
N LEU A 83 27.75 7.57 -4.81
CA LEU A 83 27.35 8.51 -3.78
C LEU A 83 27.12 7.85 -2.42
N TYR A 84 26.45 6.69 -2.37
CA TYR A 84 26.16 5.99 -1.12
C TYR A 84 27.44 5.49 -0.44
N HIS A 85 28.38 4.97 -1.24
CA HIS A 85 29.68 4.53 -0.73
C HIS A 85 30.45 5.71 -0.14
N TYR A 86 30.49 6.85 -0.85
CA TYR A 86 31.17 8.05 -0.39
C TYR A 86 30.51 8.63 0.87
N ASP A 87 29.19 8.69 0.93
CA ASP A 87 28.44 9.20 2.09
C ASP A 87 28.63 8.35 3.34
N SER A 88 28.89 7.04 3.19
CA SER A 88 29.20 6.13 4.30
C SER A 88 30.54 6.41 4.98
N LEU A 89 31.45 7.14 4.32
CA LEU A 89 32.78 7.45 4.85
C LEU A 89 32.70 8.46 6.00
N ASN A 90 33.64 8.34 6.94
CA ASN A 90 33.80 9.35 7.99
C ASN A 90 34.34 10.68 7.43
N ASP A 91 34.11 11.77 8.17
CA ASP A 91 34.45 13.11 7.71
C ASP A 91 35.95 13.32 7.51
N ALA A 92 36.80 12.65 8.30
CA ALA A 92 38.24 12.73 8.14
C ALA A 92 38.72 12.15 6.79
N ILE A 93 38.14 11.02 6.37
CA ILE A 93 38.43 10.41 5.06
C ILE A 93 37.89 11.28 3.94
N LYS A 94 36.68 11.84 4.09
CA LYS A 94 36.09 12.77 3.11
C LYS A 94 36.92 14.05 2.95
N GLN A 95 37.48 14.57 4.04
CA GLN A 95 38.39 15.73 4.01
C GLN A 95 39.71 15.40 3.33
N ALA A 96 40.27 14.21 3.58
CA ALA A 96 41.49 13.75 2.93
C ALA A 96 41.30 13.39 1.44
N ASN A 97 40.08 13.01 1.04
CA ASN A 97 39.74 12.58 -0.32
C ASN A 97 38.50 13.33 -0.84
N PRO A 98 38.61 14.66 -1.08
CA PRO A 98 37.46 15.47 -1.47
C PRO A 98 36.91 15.08 -2.84
N LEU A 99 35.62 15.33 -3.04
CA LEU A 99 34.93 15.08 -4.30
C LEU A 99 35.52 15.92 -5.45
N THR A 100 36.26 15.25 -6.33
CA THR A 100 36.78 15.86 -7.56
C THR A 100 35.72 15.84 -8.66
N PRO A 101 35.82 16.67 -9.71
CA PRO A 101 34.92 16.61 -10.86
C PRO A 101 34.82 15.20 -11.51
N ALA A 102 35.91 14.44 -11.49
CA ALA A 102 35.92 13.06 -11.97
C ALA A 102 35.06 12.13 -11.09
N LEU A 103 35.17 12.24 -9.76
CA LEU A 103 34.33 11.46 -8.83
C LEU A 103 32.85 11.87 -8.92
N LEU A 104 32.57 13.17 -9.05
CA LEU A 104 31.22 13.69 -9.22
C LEU A 104 30.53 13.11 -10.46
N SER A 105 31.28 12.87 -11.54
CA SER A 105 30.74 12.23 -12.76
C SER A 105 30.25 10.80 -12.54
N GLN A 106 30.72 10.12 -11.49
CA GLN A 106 30.39 8.72 -11.16
C GLN A 106 29.29 8.58 -10.10
N PHE A 107 28.72 9.69 -9.59
CA PHE A 107 27.77 9.69 -8.47
C PHE A 107 26.65 8.66 -8.54
N ASN A 108 26.03 8.54 -9.71
CA ASN A 108 24.90 7.64 -9.92
C ASN A 108 25.31 6.28 -10.50
N THR A 109 26.60 6.06 -10.74
CA THR A 109 27.13 4.81 -11.31
C THR A 109 27.03 3.70 -10.25
N PRO A 110 26.26 2.62 -10.50
CA PRO A 110 26.20 1.48 -9.59
C PRO A 110 27.54 0.75 -9.58
N MET A 111 28.10 0.53 -8.39
CA MET A 111 29.36 -0.19 -8.21
C MET A 111 29.41 -0.88 -6.84
N SER A 112 30.33 -1.82 -6.69
CA SER A 112 30.66 -2.46 -5.42
C SER A 112 31.46 -1.53 -4.50
N ALA A 113 31.52 -1.85 -3.20
CA ALA A 113 32.38 -1.14 -2.26
C ALA A 113 33.86 -1.21 -2.68
N HIS A 114 34.30 -2.36 -3.20
CA HIS A 114 35.64 -2.54 -3.76
C HIS A 114 35.97 -1.55 -4.89
N GLU A 115 35.06 -1.41 -5.86
CA GLU A 115 35.23 -0.50 -6.99
C GLU A 115 35.23 0.97 -6.54
N ALA A 116 34.35 1.33 -5.60
CA ALA A 116 34.31 2.66 -5.01
C ALA A 116 35.60 2.99 -4.24
N ALA A 117 36.10 2.06 -3.43
CA ALA A 117 37.35 2.22 -2.69
C ALA A 117 38.54 2.44 -3.63
N LYS A 118 38.61 1.66 -4.71
CA LYS A 118 39.63 1.82 -5.75
C LYS A 118 39.52 3.16 -6.48
N LEU A 119 38.30 3.64 -6.74
CA LEU A 119 38.06 4.91 -7.40
C LEU A 119 38.49 6.11 -6.53
N ILE A 120 38.29 6.02 -5.21
CA ILE A 120 38.70 7.06 -4.24
C ILE A 120 40.19 6.94 -3.89
N GLY A 121 40.76 5.73 -3.96
CA GLY A 121 42.14 5.44 -3.56
C GLY A 121 42.29 5.11 -2.07
N ILE A 122 41.26 4.49 -1.46
CA ILE A 122 41.24 4.13 -0.04
C ILE A 122 41.16 2.61 0.17
N ASN A 123 41.36 2.16 1.41
CA ASN A 123 41.11 0.78 1.79
C ASN A 123 39.59 0.51 1.83
N GLU A 124 39.15 -0.58 1.19
CA GLU A 124 37.76 -1.02 1.13
C GLU A 124 37.12 -1.22 2.51
N ALA A 125 37.90 -1.64 3.52
CA ALA A 125 37.41 -1.83 4.89
C ALA A 125 36.87 -0.54 5.55
N LEU A 126 37.12 0.62 4.94
CA LEU A 126 36.60 1.92 5.40
C LEU A 126 35.20 2.23 4.87
N ILE A 127 34.72 1.51 3.85
CA ILE A 127 33.37 1.65 3.29
C ILE A 127 32.47 0.63 3.99
N THR A 128 31.35 1.10 4.54
CA THR A 128 30.38 0.20 5.18
C THR A 128 29.29 -0.17 4.18
N SER A 129 29.23 -1.45 3.78
CA SER A 129 28.17 -1.96 2.90
C SER A 129 26.90 -2.28 3.69
N PRO A 130 25.73 -1.75 3.30
CA PRO A 130 24.47 -2.10 3.94
C PRO A 130 24.03 -3.52 3.55
N TRP A 131 23.29 -4.16 4.43
CA TRP A 131 22.49 -5.33 4.12
C TRP A 131 21.29 -4.94 3.27
N HIS A 132 21.08 -5.67 2.18
CA HIS A 132 19.90 -5.57 1.32
C HIS A 132 18.96 -6.71 1.66
N VAL A 133 17.88 -6.37 2.39
CA VAL A 133 16.91 -7.35 2.88
C VAL A 133 15.61 -7.25 2.09
N LYS A 134 15.17 -8.36 1.51
CA LYS A 134 13.83 -8.54 0.95
C LYS A 134 13.27 -9.88 1.36
N ILE A 135 12.20 -9.84 2.13
CA ILE A 135 11.49 -11.02 2.59
C ILE A 135 10.02 -10.83 2.26
N VAL A 136 9.46 -11.83 1.59
CA VAL A 136 8.06 -11.89 1.17
C VAL A 136 7.52 -13.22 1.62
N GLY A 137 6.31 -13.21 2.17
CA GLY A 137 5.63 -14.41 2.57
C GLY A 137 4.15 -14.40 2.25
N SER A 138 3.53 -15.53 2.56
CA SER A 138 2.10 -15.74 2.49
C SER A 138 1.65 -16.46 3.74
N LEU A 139 0.45 -16.15 4.16
CA LEU A 139 -0.18 -16.73 5.34
C LEU A 139 -1.62 -17.08 5.01
N VAL A 140 -2.08 -18.23 5.48
CA VAL A 140 -3.47 -18.67 5.38
C VAL A 140 -4.06 -18.75 6.78
N VAL A 141 -5.18 -18.08 6.97
CA VAL A 141 -5.98 -18.12 8.19
C VAL A 141 -7.30 -18.78 7.89
N PHE A 142 -7.83 -19.51 8.85
CA PHE A 142 -9.09 -20.22 8.71
C PHE A 142 -9.96 -20.00 9.94
N SER A 143 -11.23 -19.72 9.72
CA SER A 143 -12.26 -19.67 10.76
C SER A 143 -13.21 -20.84 10.55
N GLU A 144 -13.28 -21.73 11.54
CA GLU A 144 -14.20 -22.87 11.53
C GLU A 144 -15.65 -22.42 11.65
N ALA A 145 -15.92 -21.38 12.45
CA ALA A 145 -17.27 -20.83 12.64
C ALA A 145 -17.84 -20.24 11.34
N LEU A 146 -16.99 -19.58 10.54
CA LEU A 146 -17.37 -19.00 9.25
C LEU A 146 -17.16 -19.96 8.08
N GLN A 147 -16.54 -21.12 8.34
CA GLN A 147 -15.95 -22.03 7.34
C GLN A 147 -14.98 -21.33 6.36
N LEU A 148 -14.47 -20.16 6.73
CA LEU A 148 -13.80 -19.24 5.82
C LEU A 148 -12.28 -19.33 5.93
N ALA A 149 -11.62 -19.62 4.81
CA ALA A 149 -10.16 -19.47 4.69
C ALA A 149 -9.82 -18.12 4.03
N VAL A 150 -8.80 -17.42 4.52
CA VAL A 150 -8.29 -16.18 3.90
C VAL A 150 -6.78 -16.32 3.73
N ARG A 151 -6.30 -16.12 2.50
CA ARG A 151 -4.87 -16.00 2.22
C ARG A 151 -4.45 -14.55 2.19
N LEU A 152 -3.42 -14.21 2.95
CA LEU A 152 -2.80 -12.90 3.06
C LEU A 152 -1.34 -12.98 2.63
N HIS A 153 -0.81 -11.85 2.17
CA HIS A 153 0.58 -11.71 1.74
C HIS A 153 1.23 -10.57 2.51
N TRP A 154 2.49 -10.76 2.88
CA TRP A 154 3.24 -9.83 3.70
C TRP A 154 4.67 -9.68 3.18
N THR A 155 5.29 -8.54 3.47
CA THR A 155 6.69 -8.26 3.11
C THR A 155 7.33 -7.32 4.13
N ASN A 156 8.66 -7.38 4.28
CA ASN A 156 9.40 -6.41 5.10
C ASN A 156 9.40 -4.99 4.49
N THR A 157 9.32 -4.85 3.16
CA THR A 157 9.37 -3.55 2.49
C THR A 157 8.61 -3.56 1.17
N GLY A 158 8.01 -2.42 0.79
CA GLY A 158 7.40 -2.22 -0.53
C GLY A 158 8.42 -2.04 -1.67
N LYS A 159 9.69 -1.80 -1.33
CA LYS A 159 10.80 -1.66 -2.29
C LYS A 159 11.33 -3.03 -2.75
N ASP A 160 12.23 -3.04 -3.71
CA ASP A 160 12.92 -4.28 -4.14
C ASP A 160 13.75 -4.89 -3.01
N THR A 161 14.47 -4.04 -2.26
CA THR A 161 15.20 -4.38 -1.04
C THR A 161 15.18 -3.20 -0.07
N GLN A 162 15.37 -3.48 1.22
CA GLN A 162 15.58 -2.49 2.27
C GLN A 162 17.05 -2.49 2.67
N GLN A 163 17.67 -1.32 2.68
CA GLN A 163 19.07 -1.14 3.09
C GLN A 163 19.14 -0.97 4.61
N LEU A 164 19.98 -1.77 5.27
CA LEU A 164 20.15 -1.76 6.72
C LEU A 164 21.63 -1.81 7.09
N TYR A 165 22.07 -0.88 7.93
CA TYR A 165 23.44 -0.81 8.43
C TYR A 165 23.52 -1.51 9.80
N THR A 166 23.74 -2.82 9.77
CA THR A 166 23.87 -3.67 10.97
C THR A 166 25.12 -4.53 10.87
N GLN A 167 25.61 -5.01 12.02
CA GLN A 167 26.88 -5.75 12.08
C GLN A 167 26.77 -7.15 11.48
N ASN A 168 25.61 -7.80 11.63
CA ASN A 168 25.40 -9.17 11.18
C ASN A 168 24.05 -9.31 10.44
N GLU A 169 23.91 -10.46 9.77
CA GLU A 169 22.73 -10.83 8.98
C GLU A 169 21.47 -10.91 9.84
N ALA A 170 21.55 -11.50 11.03
CA ALA A 170 20.41 -11.70 11.92
C ALA A 170 19.80 -10.38 12.41
N ASP A 171 20.65 -9.41 12.76
CA ASP A 171 20.25 -8.06 13.14
C ASP A 171 19.63 -7.32 11.95
N ALA A 172 20.13 -7.55 10.73
CA ALA A 172 19.54 -6.98 9.51
C ALA A 172 18.13 -7.53 9.30
N ILE A 173 17.95 -8.84 9.44
CA ILE A 173 16.65 -9.48 9.32
C ILE A 173 15.69 -8.93 10.39
N THR A 174 16.12 -8.89 11.65
CA THR A 174 15.30 -8.38 12.77
C THR A 174 14.91 -6.92 12.56
N ALA A 175 15.85 -6.07 12.13
CA ALA A 175 15.58 -4.68 11.84
C ALA A 175 14.64 -4.49 10.63
N ALA A 176 14.77 -5.32 9.59
CA ALA A 176 13.90 -5.29 8.43
C ALA A 176 12.44 -5.59 8.79
N PHE A 177 12.21 -6.44 9.78
CA PHE A 177 10.87 -6.87 10.16
C PHE A 177 10.14 -5.94 11.13
N LYS A 178 10.79 -4.90 11.67
CA LYS A 178 10.10 -3.93 12.54
C LYS A 178 8.91 -3.26 11.85
N ASP A 179 9.07 -2.93 10.58
CA ASP A 179 8.07 -2.20 9.78
C ASP A 179 7.48 -3.06 8.65
N TRP A 180 7.28 -4.36 8.91
CA TRP A 180 6.66 -5.24 7.92
C TRP A 180 5.25 -4.75 7.55
N GLN A 181 4.77 -5.11 6.37
CA GLN A 181 3.45 -4.69 5.88
C GLN A 181 2.79 -5.81 5.09
N PHE A 182 1.48 -5.88 5.14
CA PHE A 182 0.67 -6.59 4.17
C PHE A 182 0.83 -5.94 2.79
N PHE A 183 1.05 -6.75 1.76
CA PHE A 183 1.33 -6.24 0.42
C PHE A 183 0.57 -7.00 -0.67
N TRP A 184 0.29 -6.26 -1.73
CA TRP A 184 -0.54 -6.58 -2.87
C TRP A 184 -0.15 -7.84 -3.66
N SER A 185 -1.17 -8.56 -4.16
CA SER A 185 -1.22 -9.35 -5.42
C SER A 185 -2.40 -10.34 -5.37
N TYR A 186 -3.59 -9.86 -5.74
CA TYR A 186 -4.69 -10.64 -6.32
C TYR A 186 -5.25 -11.87 -5.59
N ARG A 187 -4.94 -12.19 -4.33
CA ARG A 187 -5.42 -13.45 -3.71
C ARG A 187 -5.76 -13.34 -2.22
N CYS A 188 -6.66 -12.43 -1.85
CA CYS A 188 -7.57 -12.79 -0.75
C CYS A 188 -8.45 -13.87 -1.33
N THR A 189 -8.16 -15.11 -1.00
CA THR A 189 -8.85 -16.24 -1.57
C THR A 189 -9.67 -16.94 -0.51
N LEU A 190 -10.93 -17.18 -0.84
CA LEU A 190 -11.94 -17.68 0.08
C LEU A 190 -12.37 -19.10 -0.31
N GLN A 191 -12.61 -19.94 0.68
CA GLN A 191 -13.22 -21.27 0.55
C GLN A 191 -14.47 -21.25 1.46
N LYS A 192 -15.65 -21.62 0.92
CA LYS A 192 -17.07 -21.45 1.41
C LYS A 192 -17.31 -21.03 2.89
N ALA A 193 -18.23 -20.14 3.26
CA ALA A 193 -19.64 -20.01 2.85
C ALA A 193 -20.12 -18.53 2.75
N ASN A 194 -21.19 -18.30 1.96
CA ASN A 194 -21.82 -17.02 1.60
C ASN A 194 -21.37 -15.78 2.40
N LEU A 195 -20.45 -15.00 1.83
CA LEU A 195 -19.98 -13.76 2.44
C LEU A 195 -20.32 -12.57 1.54
N ASN A 196 -21.11 -11.63 2.04
CA ASN A 196 -21.32 -10.34 1.37
C ASN A 196 -20.35 -9.33 1.98
N GLN A 197 -19.34 -8.92 1.23
CA GLN A 197 -18.38 -7.89 1.64
C GLN A 197 -18.94 -6.49 1.32
N TYR A 198 -18.93 -5.60 2.31
CA TYR A 198 -19.33 -4.20 2.11
C TYR A 198 -18.12 -3.27 2.00
N ARG A 199 -18.26 -2.24 1.18
CA ARG A 199 -17.32 -1.12 1.06
C ARG A 199 -17.77 0.01 1.98
N THR A 200 -16.87 0.53 2.80
CA THR A 200 -17.03 1.81 3.51
C THR A 200 -16.84 2.99 2.54
N SER A 201 -17.77 3.12 1.60
CA SER A 201 -18.25 4.37 0.98
C SER A 201 -19.05 3.97 -0.26
N ARG A 202 -20.35 4.33 -0.21
CA ARG A 202 -21.38 4.24 -1.26
C ARG A 202 -21.10 3.28 -2.45
N GLN A 203 -21.89 2.20 -2.48
CA GLN A 203 -22.44 1.53 -3.69
C GLN A 203 -21.69 0.37 -4.38
N ALA A 204 -20.85 -0.41 -3.71
CA ALA A 204 -20.51 -1.74 -4.24
C ALA A 204 -20.41 -2.78 -3.13
N THR A 205 -21.43 -3.63 -3.03
CA THR A 205 -21.39 -4.87 -2.25
C THR A 205 -20.81 -5.95 -3.15
N LEU A 206 -19.78 -6.63 -2.69
CA LEU A 206 -19.27 -7.82 -3.38
C LEU A 206 -19.81 -9.05 -2.66
N ARG A 207 -20.76 -9.73 -3.30
CA ARG A 207 -21.17 -11.06 -2.88
C ARG A 207 -20.12 -12.07 -3.33
N ILE A 208 -19.57 -12.80 -2.39
CA ILE A 208 -18.60 -13.85 -2.65
C ILE A 208 -19.34 -15.18 -2.52
N GLU A 209 -19.48 -15.84 -3.66
CA GLU A 209 -20.11 -17.14 -3.69
C GLU A 209 -19.19 -18.20 -3.11
N ALA A 210 -19.84 -19.18 -2.51
CA ALA A 210 -19.18 -20.28 -1.87
C ALA A 210 -18.48 -21.14 -2.95
N ASN A 211 -17.14 -21.14 -2.99
CA ASN A 211 -16.34 -21.92 -3.93
C ASN A 211 -15.43 -22.94 -3.22
N ALA A 212 -15.12 -24.04 -3.91
CA ALA A 212 -14.14 -25.03 -3.48
C ALA A 212 -12.69 -24.53 -3.68
N ASP A 213 -12.49 -23.69 -4.70
CA ASP A 213 -11.25 -23.03 -5.02
C ASP A 213 -11.19 -21.61 -4.49
N TYR A 214 -9.95 -21.19 -4.31
CA TYR A 214 -9.56 -19.89 -3.82
C TYR A 214 -9.89 -18.77 -4.83
N GLN A 215 -10.86 -17.89 -4.49
CA GLN A 215 -11.29 -16.78 -5.36
C GLN A 215 -10.63 -15.43 -5.04
N CYS A 216 -10.07 -14.76 -6.04
CA CYS A 216 -9.42 -13.46 -5.90
C CYS A 216 -10.42 -12.31 -5.60
N LEU A 217 -10.21 -11.56 -4.51
CA LEU A 217 -10.93 -10.29 -4.31
C LEU A 217 -10.59 -9.25 -5.40
N PRO A 218 -11.58 -8.49 -5.91
CA PRO A 218 -11.37 -7.29 -6.70
C PRO A 218 -10.46 -6.29 -5.99
N ALA A 219 -9.65 -5.56 -6.75
CA ALA A 219 -8.60 -4.70 -6.20
C ALA A 219 -9.10 -3.68 -5.18
N THR A 220 -10.23 -3.04 -5.46
CA THR A 220 -10.84 -2.06 -4.56
C THR A 220 -11.23 -2.65 -3.21
N HIS A 221 -11.68 -3.91 -3.19
CA HIS A 221 -12.10 -4.60 -1.97
C HIS A 221 -10.90 -5.12 -1.18
N ALA A 222 -9.89 -5.65 -1.88
CA ALA A 222 -8.64 -6.06 -1.26
C ALA A 222 -7.92 -4.88 -0.59
N LEU A 223 -7.91 -3.69 -1.20
CA LEU A 223 -7.32 -2.49 -0.60
C LEU A 223 -8.02 -2.08 0.71
N VAL A 224 -9.35 -2.19 0.77
CA VAL A 224 -10.10 -1.89 2.01
C VAL A 224 -9.73 -2.87 3.13
N VAL A 225 -9.62 -4.16 2.81
CA VAL A 225 -9.20 -5.18 3.78
C VAL A 225 -7.77 -4.92 4.27
N ILE A 226 -6.84 -4.66 3.35
CA ILE A 226 -5.45 -4.36 3.70
C ILE A 226 -5.38 -3.11 4.57
N ALA A 227 -6.04 -2.02 4.19
CA ALA A 227 -6.02 -0.77 4.97
C ALA A 227 -6.56 -0.97 6.39
N LYS A 228 -7.60 -1.80 6.56
CA LYS A 228 -8.15 -2.12 7.88
C LYS A 228 -7.19 -3.00 8.69
N LEU A 229 -6.61 -4.04 8.08
CA LEU A 229 -5.62 -4.91 8.72
C LEU A 229 -4.36 -4.14 9.15
N GLU A 230 -3.91 -3.18 8.34
CA GLU A 230 -2.79 -2.31 8.70
C GLU A 230 -3.14 -1.38 9.87
N ALA A 231 -4.33 -0.80 9.87
CA ALA A 231 -4.79 0.06 10.96
C ALA A 231 -4.93 -0.71 12.28
N ASP A 232 -5.41 -1.96 12.20
CA ASP A 232 -5.65 -2.81 13.37
C ASP A 232 -4.48 -3.75 13.67
N LYS A 233 -3.33 -3.60 12.98
CA LYS A 233 -2.21 -4.55 13.02
C LYS A 233 -1.71 -4.88 14.43
N ILE A 234 -1.70 -3.87 15.30
CA ILE A 234 -1.29 -3.99 16.73
C ILE A 234 -2.23 -4.93 17.49
N GLU A 235 -3.49 -5.01 17.08
CA GLU A 235 -4.52 -5.84 17.72
C GLU A 235 -4.53 -7.28 17.20
N LEU A 236 -3.64 -7.62 16.27
CA LEU A 236 -3.56 -8.93 15.62
C LEU A 236 -2.22 -9.64 15.90
N PRO A 237 -1.86 -9.88 17.17
CA PRO A 237 -0.55 -10.39 17.57
C PRO A 237 -0.23 -11.78 17.02
N TRP A 238 -1.27 -12.54 16.66
CA TRP A 238 -1.15 -13.87 16.08
C TRP A 238 -0.51 -13.82 14.68
N PHE A 239 -0.72 -12.76 13.91
CA PHE A 239 -0.04 -12.59 12.62
C PHE A 239 1.46 -12.39 12.79
N GLU A 240 1.83 -11.49 13.70
CA GLU A 240 3.23 -11.16 13.96
C GLU A 240 3.99 -12.39 14.48
N ALA A 241 3.44 -13.09 15.47
CA ALA A 241 4.06 -14.29 16.04
C ALA A 241 4.35 -15.35 14.97
N ALA A 242 3.40 -15.63 14.07
CA ALA A 242 3.60 -16.62 13.02
C ALA A 242 4.52 -16.17 11.89
N ILE A 243 4.72 -14.87 11.70
CA ILE A 243 5.71 -14.33 10.76
C ILE A 243 7.10 -14.46 11.39
N VAL A 244 7.27 -14.00 12.63
CA VAL A 244 8.54 -14.03 13.36
C VAL A 244 9.08 -15.45 13.48
N GLU A 245 8.24 -16.44 13.84
CA GLU A 245 8.61 -17.86 13.93
C GLU A 245 9.24 -18.41 12.64
N ARG A 246 8.94 -17.81 11.47
CA ARG A 246 9.44 -18.28 10.17
C ARG A 246 10.60 -17.48 9.63
N VAL A 247 10.86 -16.33 10.23
CA VAL A 247 11.91 -15.40 9.84
C VAL A 247 13.21 -15.69 10.59
N GLU A 248 13.08 -16.02 11.88
CA GLU A 248 14.11 -16.61 12.75
C GLU A 248 14.50 -18.03 12.28
#